data_AF-A0A7V6AQ68-F1
#
_entry.id   AF-A0A7V6AQ68-F1
#
_cell.length_a   1.000
_cell.length_b   1.000
_cell.length_c   1.000
_cell.angle_alpha   90.00
_cell.angle_beta   90.00
_cell.angle_gamma   90.00
#
_symmetry.space_group_name_H-M   'P 1'
#
loop_
_entity.id
_entity.type
_entity.pdbx_description
1 polymer ?
#
loop_
_entity_poly.entity_id
_entity_poly.type
_entity_poly.pdbx_seq_one_letter_code
_entity_poly.pdbx_strand_id
1 'polypeptide(L)'
;LYTLVKDVVGGGAKVFIGTGAVSTPVAVERTKAAGDVGADGALVITPFANKPSQNALIDYFSAVADVGIPVILYNVPGRTGTTIAPETAVMLSEHKNIVAIKEASGSLDAVSHILANSDLTVLSGDDSLTVPMMAIGAHGVISTTANLYPAEFADMVHSAQDGDFANAGELHRRLFPAMKALFIEGNPVPLKAAMAYKGLIANEICRPPLAPLAKANREKLIAVLEEFGS
;
A
#
# COMPACT_ATOMS: atom_id res chain seq x y z
N LEU A 1 -9.63 -17.42 3.71
CA LEU A 1 -8.72 -16.70 2.77
C LEU A 1 -7.40 -16.35 3.46
N TYR A 2 -7.41 -15.66 4.60
CA TYR A 2 -6.17 -15.28 5.28
C TYR A 2 -5.33 -16.46 5.76
N THR A 3 -6.00 -17.47 6.34
CA THR A 3 -5.37 -18.76 6.68
C THR A 3 -4.73 -19.42 5.46
N LEU A 4 -5.45 -19.49 4.34
CA LEU A 4 -4.90 -20.00 3.08
C LEU A 4 -3.64 -19.24 2.61
N VAL A 5 -3.61 -17.90 2.70
CA VAL A 5 -2.42 -17.12 2.34
C VAL A 5 -1.26 -17.45 3.28
N LYS A 6 -1.49 -17.52 4.60
CA LYS A 6 -0.47 -17.93 5.57
C LYS A 6 0.04 -19.35 5.30
N ASP A 7 -0.85 -20.28 4.99
CA ASP A 7 -0.50 -21.68 4.71
C ASP A 7 0.37 -21.79 3.45
N VAL A 8 0.05 -21.02 2.40
CA VAL A 8 0.80 -20.99 1.14
C VAL A 8 2.17 -20.31 1.31
N VAL A 9 2.24 -19.19 2.04
CA VAL A 9 3.48 -18.42 2.25
C VAL A 9 4.38 -19.05 3.31
N GLY A 10 3.81 -19.78 4.27
CA GLY A 10 4.52 -20.35 5.40
C GLY A 10 5.27 -19.30 6.21
N GLY A 11 6.53 -19.61 6.57
CA GLY A 11 7.42 -18.67 7.27
C GLY A 11 8.26 -17.78 6.36
N GLY A 12 8.10 -17.86 5.03
CA GLY A 12 8.96 -17.19 4.06
C GLY A 12 8.69 -15.69 3.89
N ALA A 13 7.51 -15.20 4.28
CA ALA A 13 7.19 -13.78 4.26
C ALA A 13 6.21 -13.39 5.37
N LYS A 14 6.18 -12.08 5.68
CA LYS A 14 5.24 -11.49 6.62
C LYS A 14 3.89 -11.24 5.95
N VAL A 15 2.81 -11.54 6.66
CA VAL A 15 1.44 -11.33 6.17
C VAL A 15 0.73 -10.30 7.03
N PHE A 16 0.48 -9.13 6.44
CA PHE A 16 -0.32 -8.07 7.04
C PHE A 16 -1.74 -8.08 6.45
N ILE A 17 -2.76 -7.97 7.32
CA ILE A 17 -4.16 -8.00 6.90
C ILE A 17 -4.75 -6.58 6.93
N GLY A 18 -5.50 -6.22 5.89
CA GLY A 18 -6.25 -4.96 5.87
C GLY A 18 -7.45 -5.01 6.81
N THR A 19 -7.47 -4.21 7.88
CA THR A 19 -8.51 -4.27 8.93
C THR A 19 -9.25 -2.95 9.16
N GLY A 20 -8.80 -1.86 8.53
CA GLY A 20 -9.42 -0.55 8.69
C GLY A 20 -10.91 -0.52 8.33
N ALA A 21 -11.65 0.38 8.98
CA ALA A 21 -13.07 0.57 8.79
C ALA A 21 -13.46 2.02 9.08
N VAL A 22 -14.66 2.43 8.65
CA VAL A 22 -15.21 3.76 8.98
C VAL A 22 -15.56 3.92 10.47
N SER A 23 -15.67 2.81 11.19
CA SER A 23 -16.13 2.72 12.58
C SER A 23 -15.05 2.09 13.44
N THR A 24 -14.68 2.73 14.56
CA THR A 24 -13.62 2.26 15.47
C THR A 24 -13.90 0.87 16.02
N PRO A 25 -15.09 0.54 16.58
CA PRO A 25 -15.36 -0.81 17.07
C PRO A 25 -15.17 -1.90 16.01
N VAL A 26 -15.56 -1.63 14.77
CA VAL A 26 -15.42 -2.57 13.65
C VAL A 26 -13.94 -2.76 13.27
N ALA A 27 -13.16 -1.68 13.25
CA ALA A 27 -11.72 -1.77 12.98
C ALA A 27 -10.99 -2.56 14.09
N VAL A 28 -11.36 -2.35 15.36
CA VAL A 28 -10.85 -3.11 16.50
C VAL A 28 -11.20 -4.58 16.39
N GLU A 29 -12.47 -4.92 16.12
CA GLU A 29 -12.93 -6.30 15.93
C GLU A 29 -12.17 -7.01 14.81
N ARG A 30 -12.02 -6.36 13.65
CA ARG A 30 -11.28 -6.90 12.51
C ARG A 30 -9.79 -7.09 12.80
N THR A 31 -9.20 -6.17 13.54
CA THR A 31 -7.78 -6.23 13.93
C THR A 31 -7.55 -7.35 14.93
N LYS A 32 -8.46 -7.54 15.88
CA LYS A 32 -8.44 -8.69 16.79
C LYS A 32 -8.56 -10.01 16.01
N ALA A 33 -9.52 -10.12 15.11
CA ALA A 33 -9.70 -11.30 14.28
C ALA A 33 -8.46 -11.60 13.40
N ALA A 34 -7.75 -10.56 12.92
CA ALA A 34 -6.49 -10.73 12.21
C ALA A 34 -5.38 -11.31 13.11
N GLY A 35 -5.28 -10.84 14.36
CA GLY A 35 -4.36 -11.41 15.36
C GLY A 35 -4.70 -12.87 15.70
N ASP A 36 -5.98 -13.18 15.89
CA ASP A 36 -6.48 -14.53 16.23
C ASP A 36 -6.14 -15.58 15.15
N VAL A 37 -6.00 -15.17 13.88
CA VAL A 37 -5.59 -16.05 12.77
C VAL A 37 -4.09 -16.02 12.49
N GLY A 38 -3.29 -15.38 13.36
CA GLY A 38 -1.83 -15.38 13.28
C GLY A 38 -1.23 -14.45 12.21
N ALA A 39 -1.90 -13.34 11.89
CA ALA A 39 -1.30 -12.30 11.06
C ALA A 39 -0.05 -11.71 11.74
N ASP A 40 0.94 -11.33 10.94
CA ASP A 40 2.14 -10.64 11.44
C ASP A 40 1.84 -9.18 11.81
N GLY A 41 0.72 -8.64 11.35
CA GLY A 41 0.21 -7.33 11.71
C GLY A 41 -1.02 -6.93 10.90
N ALA A 42 -1.42 -5.67 11.05
CA ALA A 42 -2.57 -5.08 10.37
C ALA A 42 -2.18 -3.85 9.55
N LEU A 43 -2.79 -3.70 8.37
CA LEU A 43 -2.77 -2.48 7.58
C LEU A 43 -4.09 -1.73 7.79
N VAL A 44 -4.03 -0.55 8.41
CA VAL A 44 -5.22 0.17 8.87
C VAL A 44 -5.37 1.46 8.08
N ILE A 45 -6.31 1.45 7.12
CA ILE A 45 -6.66 2.64 6.36
C ILE A 45 -7.37 3.68 7.22
N THR A 46 -7.08 4.96 6.96
CA THR A 46 -7.83 6.10 7.51
C THR A 46 -9.34 5.91 7.28
N PRO A 47 -10.20 6.16 8.29
CA PRO A 47 -11.65 6.14 8.11
C PRO A 47 -12.08 7.00 6.92
N PHE A 48 -12.89 6.41 6.04
CA PHE A 48 -13.38 7.03 4.82
C PHE A 48 -14.84 7.50 4.98
N ALA A 49 -15.26 8.45 4.14
CA ALA A 49 -16.59 9.07 4.10
C ALA A 49 -16.94 10.04 5.25
N ASN A 50 -16.63 9.71 6.50
CA ASN A 50 -17.04 10.52 7.68
C ASN A 50 -16.10 11.69 8.03
N LYS A 51 -14.90 11.74 7.43
CA LYS A 51 -13.93 12.84 7.58
C LYS A 51 -13.64 13.26 9.03
N PRO A 52 -13.13 12.34 9.87
CA PRO A 52 -12.84 12.62 11.28
C PRO A 52 -11.78 13.73 11.43
N SER A 53 -11.82 14.41 12.58
CA SER A 53 -10.75 15.33 12.99
C SER A 53 -9.45 14.58 13.28
N GLN A 54 -8.32 15.29 13.33
CA GLN A 54 -7.03 14.66 13.67
C GLN A 54 -7.05 14.02 15.06
N ASN A 55 -7.66 14.65 16.07
CA ASN A 55 -7.81 14.04 17.40
C ASN A 55 -8.61 12.73 17.34
N ALA A 56 -9.69 12.70 16.55
CA ALA A 56 -10.46 11.47 16.37
C ALA A 56 -9.67 10.38 15.60
N LEU A 57 -8.75 10.76 14.72
CA LEU A 57 -7.82 9.81 14.09
C LEU A 57 -6.85 9.23 15.12
N ILE A 58 -6.33 10.07 16.03
CA ILE A 58 -5.46 9.61 17.13
C ILE A 58 -6.21 8.56 17.96
N ASP A 59 -7.42 8.87 18.41
CA ASP A 59 -8.25 7.96 19.19
C ASP A 59 -8.55 6.66 18.41
N TYR A 60 -8.90 6.77 17.13
CA TYR A 60 -9.19 5.61 16.26
C TYR A 60 -7.99 4.67 16.13
N PHE A 61 -6.83 5.20 15.77
CA PHE A 61 -5.65 4.38 15.54
C PHE A 61 -5.08 3.82 16.84
N SER A 62 -5.16 4.59 17.95
CA SER A 62 -4.73 4.11 19.27
C SER A 62 -5.58 2.93 19.72
N ALA A 63 -6.92 3.04 19.63
CA ALA A 63 -7.83 1.95 19.98
C ALA A 63 -7.60 0.69 19.14
N VAL A 64 -7.26 0.85 17.85
CA VAL A 64 -6.91 -0.28 16.98
C VAL A 64 -5.57 -0.90 17.38
N ALA A 65 -4.57 -0.08 17.70
CA ALA A 65 -3.24 -0.54 18.08
C ALA A 65 -3.21 -1.16 19.49
N ASP A 66 -4.14 -0.81 20.38
CA ASP A 66 -4.34 -1.42 21.70
C ASP A 66 -4.70 -2.92 21.63
N VAL A 67 -5.13 -3.41 20.47
CA VAL A 67 -5.36 -4.85 20.23
C VAL A 67 -4.09 -5.69 20.46
N GLY A 68 -2.90 -5.10 20.29
CA GLY A 68 -1.64 -5.74 20.67
C GLY A 68 -0.82 -6.36 19.54
N ILE A 69 -1.27 -6.25 18.28
CA ILE A 69 -0.49 -6.67 17.09
C ILE A 69 0.11 -5.45 16.37
N PRO A 70 1.21 -5.61 15.61
CA PRO A 70 1.79 -4.52 14.84
C PRO A 70 0.79 -3.90 13.87
N VAL A 71 0.74 -2.56 13.83
CA VAL A 71 -0.16 -1.76 13.00
C VAL A 71 0.66 -0.89 12.05
N ILE A 72 0.31 -0.95 10.78
CA ILE A 72 0.75 -0.03 9.73
C ILE A 72 -0.38 0.94 9.47
N LEU A 73 -0.17 2.22 9.73
CA LEU A 73 -1.08 3.30 9.35
C LEU A 73 -1.15 3.37 7.83
N TYR A 74 -2.31 3.67 7.24
CA TYR A 74 -2.41 3.86 5.80
C TYR A 74 -3.10 5.17 5.44
N ASN A 75 -2.26 6.15 5.05
CA ASN A 75 -2.68 7.46 4.60
C ASN A 75 -2.87 7.47 3.07
N VAL A 76 -4.11 7.70 2.60
CA VAL A 76 -4.43 7.77 1.16
C VAL A 76 -5.61 8.75 0.92
N PRO A 77 -5.39 10.07 1.12
CA PRO A 77 -6.46 11.07 1.08
C PRO A 77 -7.23 11.09 -0.24
N GLY A 78 -6.60 10.73 -1.37
CA GLY A 78 -7.26 10.60 -2.67
C GLY A 78 -8.38 9.55 -2.71
N ARG A 79 -8.44 8.61 -1.75
CA ARG A 79 -9.52 7.62 -1.61
C ARG A 79 -10.43 7.88 -0.42
N THR A 80 -9.88 8.38 0.68
CA THR A 80 -10.62 8.53 1.95
C THR A 80 -11.28 9.89 2.09
N GLY A 81 -10.77 10.92 1.39
CA GLY A 81 -11.11 12.31 1.62
C GLY A 81 -10.60 12.85 2.96
N THR A 82 -9.66 12.15 3.61
CA THR A 82 -9.08 12.50 4.91
C THR A 82 -7.61 12.13 4.94
N THR A 83 -6.76 13.09 5.28
CA THR A 83 -5.34 12.86 5.49
C THR A 83 -5.06 12.60 6.96
N ILE A 84 -4.11 11.71 7.23
CA ILE A 84 -3.35 11.73 8.48
C ILE A 84 -2.36 12.89 8.32
N ALA A 85 -2.43 13.91 9.17
CA ALA A 85 -1.44 14.97 9.16
C ALA A 85 -0.07 14.42 9.59
N PRO A 86 1.07 14.94 9.09
CA PRO A 86 2.39 14.50 9.52
C PRO A 86 2.58 14.54 11.04
N GLU A 87 2.09 15.60 11.69
CA GLU A 87 2.14 15.76 13.15
C GLU A 87 1.31 14.69 13.87
N THR A 88 0.20 14.27 13.26
CA THR A 88 -0.63 13.17 13.77
C THR A 88 0.05 11.82 13.62
N ALA A 89 0.75 11.57 12.51
CA ALA A 89 1.55 10.37 12.34
C ALA A 89 2.70 10.31 13.36
N VAL A 90 3.36 11.43 13.64
CA VAL A 90 4.40 11.56 14.67
C VAL A 90 3.82 11.32 16.08
N MET A 91 2.66 11.89 16.42
CA MET A 91 2.04 11.57 17.72
C MET A 91 1.67 10.09 17.85
N LEU A 92 1.22 9.46 16.76
CA LEU A 92 0.85 8.05 16.75
C LEU A 92 2.07 7.12 16.81
N SER A 93 3.26 7.55 16.38
CA SER A 93 4.46 6.71 16.46
C SER A 93 4.91 6.41 17.88
N GLU A 94 4.48 7.20 18.87
CA GLU A 94 4.74 6.94 20.29
C GLU A 94 4.01 5.69 20.81
N HIS A 95 3.00 5.22 20.09
CA HIS A 95 2.29 4.00 20.45
C HIS A 95 3.09 2.77 20.01
N LYS A 96 3.59 1.96 20.96
CA LYS A 96 4.49 0.81 20.72
C LYS A 96 4.07 -0.20 19.63
N ASN A 97 2.78 -0.33 19.35
CA ASN A 97 2.25 -1.24 18.33
C ASN A 97 2.07 -0.57 16.95
N ILE A 98 2.24 0.74 16.83
CA ILE A 98 2.21 1.47 15.56
C ILE A 98 3.64 1.49 15.02
N VAL A 99 3.91 0.64 14.04
CA VAL A 99 5.29 0.32 13.62
C VAL A 99 5.68 0.96 12.29
N ALA A 100 4.69 1.31 11.46
CA ALA A 100 4.94 1.91 10.16
C ALA A 100 3.77 2.78 9.68
N ILE A 101 4.02 3.57 8.64
CA ILE A 101 3.01 4.23 7.84
C ILE A 101 3.21 3.92 6.36
N LYS A 102 2.14 3.46 5.70
CA LYS A 102 2.00 3.47 4.25
C LYS A 102 1.53 4.86 3.82
N GLU A 103 2.42 5.63 3.21
CA GLU A 103 2.17 7.00 2.76
C GLU A 103 1.82 7.03 1.27
N ALA A 104 0.58 7.40 0.94
CA ALA A 104 0.07 7.54 -0.42
C ALA A 104 -0.67 8.87 -0.64
N SER A 105 -0.26 9.95 0.03
CA SER A 105 -0.77 11.30 -0.24
C SER A 105 -0.08 11.96 -1.43
N GLY A 106 1.12 11.49 -1.78
CA GLY A 106 1.96 12.07 -2.82
C GLY A 106 2.81 13.24 -2.36
N SER A 107 2.88 13.51 -1.06
CA SER A 107 3.65 14.61 -0.48
C SER A 107 5.00 14.12 0.07
N LEU A 108 6.09 14.45 -0.61
CA LEU A 108 7.45 14.21 -0.09
C LEU A 108 7.77 15.08 1.13
N ASP A 109 7.13 16.24 1.27
CA ASP A 109 7.26 17.09 2.46
C ASP A 109 6.65 16.40 3.69
N ALA A 110 5.47 15.77 3.53
CA ALA A 110 4.85 14.99 4.60
C ALA A 110 5.73 13.80 5.01
N VAL A 111 6.30 13.08 4.02
CA VAL A 111 7.24 11.99 4.28
C VAL A 111 8.47 12.50 5.03
N SER A 112 9.08 13.59 4.57
CA SER A 112 10.27 14.20 5.18
C SER A 112 9.99 14.62 6.63
N HIS A 113 8.82 15.20 6.89
CA HIS A 113 8.42 15.59 8.24
C HIS A 113 8.31 14.38 9.17
N ILE A 114 7.68 13.29 8.73
CA ILE A 114 7.54 12.07 9.54
C ILE A 114 8.91 11.47 9.83
N LEU A 115 9.77 11.34 8.81
CA LEU A 115 11.12 10.79 8.95
C LEU A 115 12.02 11.63 9.85
N ALA A 116 11.86 12.96 9.84
CA ALA A 116 12.67 13.86 10.66
C ALA A 116 12.24 13.91 12.13
N ASN A 117 11.01 13.50 12.46
CA ASN A 117 10.40 13.71 13.79
C ASN A 117 9.88 12.42 14.43
N SER A 118 10.11 11.25 13.84
CA SER A 118 9.72 9.96 14.42
C SER A 118 10.61 8.82 13.93
N ASP A 119 10.64 7.72 14.69
CA ASP A 119 11.27 6.46 14.28
C ASP A 119 10.32 5.56 13.47
N LEU A 120 9.20 6.10 13.00
CA LEU A 120 8.19 5.34 12.28
C LEU A 120 8.76 4.87 10.94
N THR A 121 8.61 3.58 10.63
CA THR A 121 8.97 3.08 9.30
C THR A 121 8.04 3.68 8.25
N VAL A 122 8.55 4.46 7.30
CA VAL A 122 7.75 4.98 6.19
C VAL A 122 7.84 4.03 5.00
N LEU A 123 6.69 3.61 4.48
CA LEU A 123 6.56 2.78 3.28
C LEU A 123 5.81 3.58 2.21
N SER A 124 6.35 3.60 1.01
CA SER A 124 5.65 4.18 -0.13
C SER A 124 4.36 3.42 -0.42
N GLY A 125 3.28 4.15 -0.63
CA GLY A 125 2.00 3.62 -1.10
C GLY A 125 1.66 4.00 -2.54
N ASP A 126 2.56 4.68 -3.24
CA ASP A 126 2.48 5.00 -4.66
C ASP A 126 3.71 4.43 -5.38
N ASP A 127 3.50 3.50 -6.30
CA ASP A 127 4.58 2.82 -7.03
C ASP A 127 5.52 3.82 -7.73
N SER A 128 4.97 4.92 -8.24
CA SER A 128 5.74 5.93 -8.96
C SER A 128 6.54 6.86 -8.05
N LEU A 129 6.27 6.87 -6.75
CA LEU A 129 7.02 7.64 -5.76
C LEU A 129 7.94 6.78 -4.90
N THR A 130 8.04 5.49 -5.17
CA THR A 130 8.89 4.57 -4.38
C THR A 130 10.35 5.02 -4.35
N VAL A 131 11.00 5.20 -5.51
CA VAL A 131 12.40 5.64 -5.58
C VAL A 131 12.61 7.03 -4.95
N PRO A 132 11.81 8.07 -5.27
CA PRO A 132 11.92 9.36 -4.59
C PRO A 132 11.76 9.31 -3.07
N MET A 133 10.80 8.54 -2.56
CA MET A 133 10.59 8.39 -1.12
C MET A 133 11.75 7.67 -0.45
N MET A 134 12.29 6.63 -1.08
CA MET A 134 13.45 5.90 -0.55
C MET A 134 14.73 6.75 -0.56
N ALA A 135 14.89 7.64 -1.53
CA ALA A 135 16.01 8.59 -1.58
C ALA A 135 16.03 9.57 -0.39
N ILE A 136 14.90 9.79 0.27
CA ILE A 136 14.80 10.65 1.47
C ILE A 136 14.66 9.85 2.77
N GLY A 137 14.76 8.52 2.73
CA GLY A 137 14.81 7.66 3.92
C GLY A 137 13.60 6.76 4.16
N ALA A 138 12.61 6.71 3.25
CA ALA A 138 11.57 5.67 3.34
C ALA A 138 12.17 4.27 3.16
N HIS A 139 11.62 3.27 3.85
CA HIS A 139 12.22 1.95 3.96
C HIS A 139 11.88 1.01 2.80
N GLY A 140 10.77 1.25 2.11
CA GLY A 140 10.27 0.37 1.06
C GLY A 140 8.90 0.79 0.56
N VAL A 141 8.09 -0.19 0.13
CA VAL A 141 6.83 0.04 -0.59
C VAL A 141 5.80 -1.07 -0.33
N ILE A 142 4.52 -0.70 -0.28
CA ILE A 142 3.40 -1.64 -0.40
C ILE A 142 2.74 -1.43 -1.77
N SER A 143 3.19 -2.24 -2.74
CA SER A 143 3.04 -1.99 -4.18
C SER A 143 1.80 -2.61 -4.82
N THR A 144 1.28 -1.95 -5.87
CA THR A 144 0.32 -2.55 -6.80
C THR A 144 1.04 -3.30 -7.92
N THR A 145 2.02 -2.66 -8.56
CA THR A 145 2.78 -3.15 -9.73
C THR A 145 3.54 -4.44 -9.44
N ALA A 146 3.99 -4.66 -8.20
CA ALA A 146 4.66 -5.90 -7.79
C ALA A 146 3.79 -7.16 -7.93
N ASN A 147 2.46 -7.05 -8.09
CA ASN A 147 1.61 -8.21 -8.42
C ASN A 147 1.83 -8.75 -9.83
N LEU A 148 2.42 -7.95 -10.74
CA LEU A 148 2.69 -8.30 -12.13
C LEU A 148 4.17 -8.48 -12.42
N TYR A 149 5.01 -7.67 -11.77
CA TYR A 149 6.46 -7.61 -12.00
C TYR A 149 7.22 -7.69 -10.67
N PRO A 150 7.03 -8.76 -9.87
CA PRO A 150 7.59 -8.83 -8.52
C PRO A 150 9.12 -8.78 -8.50
N ALA A 151 9.79 -9.44 -9.46
CA ALA A 151 11.25 -9.50 -9.51
C ALA A 151 11.84 -8.13 -9.85
N GLU A 152 11.36 -7.50 -10.92
CA GLU A 152 11.84 -6.20 -11.38
C GLU A 152 11.56 -5.10 -10.34
N PHE A 153 10.40 -5.17 -9.67
CA PHE A 153 10.07 -4.21 -8.61
C PHE A 153 10.92 -4.44 -7.36
N ALA A 154 11.23 -5.69 -7.02
CA ALA A 154 12.15 -6.01 -5.92
C ALA A 154 13.57 -5.53 -6.23
N ASP A 155 14.09 -5.75 -7.44
CA ASP A 155 15.40 -5.26 -7.86
C ASP A 155 15.50 -3.74 -7.77
N MET A 156 14.43 -3.02 -8.15
CA MET A 156 14.36 -1.56 -8.02
C MET A 156 14.43 -1.11 -6.56
N VAL A 157 13.69 -1.78 -5.67
CA VAL A 157 13.67 -1.48 -4.23
C VAL A 157 15.02 -1.81 -3.59
N HIS A 158 15.60 -2.99 -3.86
CA HIS A 158 16.90 -3.38 -3.32
C HIS A 158 18.00 -2.43 -3.79
N SER A 159 18.01 -2.04 -5.07
CA SER A 159 18.97 -1.05 -5.58
C SER A 159 18.89 0.28 -4.82
N ALA A 160 17.68 0.75 -4.51
CA ALA A 160 17.49 1.94 -3.70
C ALA A 160 17.93 1.74 -2.24
N GLN A 161 17.68 0.57 -1.64
CA GLN A 161 18.14 0.23 -0.29
C GLN A 161 19.67 0.18 -0.18
N ASP A 162 20.34 -0.30 -1.23
CA ASP A 162 21.81 -0.39 -1.31
C ASP A 162 22.46 0.96 -1.68
N GLY A 163 21.66 2.01 -1.90
CA GLY A 163 22.12 3.36 -2.27
C GLY A 163 22.45 3.54 -3.75
N ASP A 164 22.23 2.54 -4.60
CA ASP A 164 22.37 2.62 -6.06
C ASP A 164 21.13 3.26 -6.70
N PHE A 165 20.98 4.57 -6.47
CA PHE A 165 19.88 5.35 -7.05
C PHE A 165 19.99 5.53 -8.57
N ALA A 166 21.17 5.32 -9.15
CA ALA A 166 21.33 5.33 -10.60
C ALA A 166 20.61 4.13 -11.23
N ASN A 167 20.89 2.92 -10.74
CA ASN A 167 20.21 1.70 -11.18
C ASN A 167 18.73 1.70 -10.79
N ALA A 168 18.40 2.08 -9.55
CA ALA A 168 17.00 2.19 -9.12
C ALA A 168 16.20 3.16 -10.02
N GLY A 169 16.81 4.27 -10.42
CA GLY A 169 16.21 5.24 -11.34
C GLY A 169 16.02 4.69 -12.76
N GLU A 170 16.94 3.85 -13.25
CA GLU A 170 16.77 3.15 -14.52
C GLU A 170 15.61 2.15 -14.50
N LEU A 171 15.60 1.27 -13.49
CA LEU A 171 14.51 0.30 -13.29
C LEU A 171 13.16 1.01 -13.10
N HIS A 172 13.14 2.11 -12.35
CA HIS A 172 11.96 2.95 -12.20
C HIS A 172 11.44 3.44 -13.55
N ARG A 173 12.29 4.03 -14.40
CA ARG A 173 11.87 4.51 -15.72
C ARG A 173 11.35 3.38 -16.61
N ARG A 174 11.94 2.18 -16.51
CA ARG A 174 11.46 0.99 -17.24
C ARG A 174 10.07 0.57 -16.77
N LEU A 175 9.83 0.55 -15.45
CA LEU A 175 8.54 0.15 -14.85
C LEU A 175 7.46 1.23 -14.94
N PHE A 176 7.84 2.50 -15.09
CA PHE A 176 6.93 3.64 -15.01
C PHE A 176 5.71 3.55 -15.95
N PRO A 177 5.82 3.15 -17.23
CA PRO A 177 4.65 2.97 -18.09
C PRO A 177 3.64 1.97 -17.51
N ALA A 178 4.12 0.83 -16.99
CA ALA A 178 3.26 -0.16 -16.34
C ALA A 178 2.63 0.39 -15.05
N MET A 179 3.40 1.09 -14.21
CA MET A 179 2.89 1.76 -13.02
C MET A 179 1.75 2.70 -13.38
N LYS A 180 1.86 3.52 -14.44
CA LYS A 180 0.79 4.43 -14.86
C LYS A 180 -0.41 3.69 -15.45
N ALA A 181 -0.18 2.68 -16.28
CA ALA A 181 -1.25 1.91 -16.93
C ALA A 181 -2.14 1.19 -15.91
N LEU A 182 -1.58 0.73 -14.78
CA LEU A 182 -2.34 0.06 -13.72
C LEU A 182 -3.27 1.00 -12.94
N PHE A 183 -3.16 2.30 -13.13
CA PHE A 183 -4.02 3.33 -12.55
C PHE A 183 -4.73 4.18 -13.61
N ILE A 184 -4.84 3.68 -14.85
CA ILE A 184 -5.61 4.35 -15.92
C ILE A 184 -7.10 4.46 -15.55
N GLU A 185 -7.57 3.57 -14.68
CA GLU A 185 -8.87 3.61 -13.99
C GLU A 185 -8.68 3.24 -12.51
N GLY A 186 -9.76 3.25 -11.74
CA GLY A 186 -9.73 2.90 -10.32
C GLY A 186 -9.19 1.48 -10.06
N ASN A 187 -8.03 1.39 -9.41
CA ASN A 187 -7.52 0.11 -8.88
C ASN A 187 -8.57 -0.52 -7.92
N PRO A 188 -8.88 -1.82 -8.03
CA PRO A 188 -8.11 -2.88 -8.72
C PRO A 188 -8.54 -3.26 -10.15
N VAL A 189 -9.38 -2.48 -10.83
CA VAL A 189 -9.90 -2.87 -12.16
C VAL A 189 -8.79 -3.09 -13.20
N PRO A 190 -7.83 -2.17 -13.41
CA PRO A 190 -6.75 -2.41 -14.37
C PRO A 190 -5.82 -3.55 -13.95
N LEU A 191 -5.51 -3.66 -12.65
CA LEU A 191 -4.66 -4.75 -12.13
C LEU A 191 -5.27 -6.12 -12.43
N LYS A 192 -6.56 -6.32 -12.13
CA LYS A 192 -7.22 -7.61 -12.38
C LYS A 192 -7.28 -7.93 -13.88
N ALA A 193 -7.49 -6.93 -14.73
CA ALA A 193 -7.43 -7.12 -16.19
C ALA A 193 -6.04 -7.55 -16.66
N ALA A 194 -4.99 -6.90 -16.16
CA ALA A 194 -3.59 -7.25 -16.47
C ALA A 194 -3.23 -8.66 -15.99
N MET A 195 -3.60 -9.01 -14.75
CA MET A 195 -3.33 -10.34 -14.19
C MET A 195 -4.07 -11.45 -14.95
N ALA A 196 -5.32 -11.21 -15.38
CA ALA A 196 -6.07 -12.17 -16.17
C ALA A 196 -5.49 -12.32 -17.58
N TYR A 197 -5.09 -11.22 -18.22
CA TYR A 197 -4.39 -11.23 -19.52
C TYR A 197 -3.08 -12.03 -19.45
N LYS A 198 -2.31 -11.90 -18.36
CA LYS A 198 -1.10 -12.69 -18.10
C LYS A 198 -1.36 -14.13 -17.63
N GLY A 199 -2.62 -14.56 -17.48
CA GLY A 199 -2.97 -15.90 -17.02
C GLY A 199 -2.67 -16.17 -15.53
N LEU A 200 -2.41 -15.14 -14.72
CA LEU A 200 -2.11 -15.26 -13.28
C LEU A 200 -3.36 -15.51 -12.45
N ILE A 201 -4.53 -15.11 -12.95
CA ILE A 201 -5.83 -15.35 -12.32
C ILE A 201 -6.85 -15.81 -13.36
N ALA A 202 -7.85 -16.57 -12.92
CA ALA A 202 -8.85 -17.16 -13.81
C ALA A 202 -9.77 -16.13 -14.49
N ASN A 203 -9.98 -14.95 -13.89
CA ASN A 203 -10.80 -13.89 -14.46
C ASN A 203 -10.49 -12.51 -13.85
N GLU A 204 -10.86 -11.47 -14.57
CA GLU A 204 -10.68 -10.06 -14.17
C GLU A 204 -11.88 -9.46 -13.40
N ILE A 205 -12.89 -10.26 -13.07
CA ILE A 205 -14.18 -9.76 -12.59
C ILE A 205 -14.01 -9.01 -11.26
N CYS A 206 -14.43 -7.75 -11.23
CA CYS A 206 -14.59 -6.98 -10.00
C CYS A 206 -16.06 -7.01 -9.56
N ARG A 207 -16.29 -6.99 -8.24
CA ARG A 207 -17.66 -6.89 -7.72
C ARG A 207 -18.18 -5.45 -7.92
N PRO A 208 -19.48 -5.27 -8.25
CA PRO A 208 -20.10 -3.94 -8.29
C PRO A 208 -19.86 -3.16 -6.98
N PRO A 209 -19.73 -1.81 -7.01
CA PRO A 209 -19.99 -0.91 -8.13
C PRO A 209 -18.83 -0.77 -9.14
N LEU A 210 -17.74 -1.53 -8.99
CA LEU A 210 -16.69 -1.56 -10.01
C LEU A 210 -17.21 -2.25 -11.27
N ALA A 211 -16.92 -1.66 -12.43
CA ALA A 211 -17.27 -2.20 -13.73
C ALA A 211 -16.02 -2.83 -14.39
N PRO A 212 -16.20 -3.64 -15.44
CA PRO A 212 -15.09 -4.05 -16.29
C PRO A 212 -14.32 -2.84 -16.83
N LEU A 213 -13.01 -3.01 -17.04
CA LEU A 213 -12.15 -1.98 -17.60
C LEU A 213 -12.71 -1.49 -18.95
N ALA A 214 -12.76 -0.17 -19.17
CA ALA A 214 -13.28 0.35 -20.43
C ALA A 214 -12.44 -0.16 -21.60
N LYS A 215 -13.08 -0.52 -22.72
CA LYS A 215 -12.42 -1.15 -23.87
C LYS A 215 -11.18 -0.38 -24.33
N ALA A 216 -11.29 0.94 -24.48
CA ALA A 216 -10.17 1.79 -24.90
C ALA A 216 -9.01 1.79 -23.89
N ASN A 217 -9.30 1.69 -22.60
CA ASN A 217 -8.27 1.61 -21.55
C ASN A 217 -7.67 0.21 -21.46
N ARG A 218 -8.44 -0.84 -21.77
CA ARG A 218 -7.93 -2.21 -21.91
C ARG A 218 -6.90 -2.31 -23.03
N GLU A 219 -7.20 -1.77 -24.20
CA GLU A 219 -6.28 -1.76 -25.35
C GLU A 219 -4.96 -1.06 -24.99
N LYS A 220 -5.03 0.10 -24.34
CA LYS A 220 -3.85 0.81 -23.82
C LYS A 220 -3.07 0.01 -22.80
N LEU A 221 -3.76 -0.61 -21.84
CA LEU A 221 -3.13 -1.44 -20.81
C LEU A 221 -2.37 -2.61 -21.45
N ILE A 222 -3.01 -3.36 -22.35
CA ILE A 222 -2.38 -4.51 -23.01
C ILE A 222 -1.16 -4.08 -23.82
N ALA A 223 -1.24 -2.99 -24.59
CA ALA A 223 -0.10 -2.48 -25.35
C ALA A 223 1.11 -2.20 -24.45
N VAL A 224 0.90 -1.58 -23.28
CA VAL A 224 1.97 -1.32 -22.31
C VAL A 224 2.55 -2.62 -21.72
N LEU A 225 1.71 -3.64 -21.48
CA LEU A 225 2.18 -4.92 -20.96
C LEU A 225 3.00 -5.70 -21.98
N GLU A 226 2.63 -5.64 -23.26
CA GLU A 226 3.37 -6.27 -24.37
C GLU A 226 4.73 -5.60 -24.58
N GLU A 227 4.79 -4.26 -24.52
CA GLU A 227 6.05 -3.49 -24.65
C GLU A 227 7.00 -3.71 -23.47
N PHE A 228 6.49 -3.90 -22.25
CA PHE A 228 7.35 -4.20 -21.10
C PHE A 228 7.89 -5.65 -21.13
N GLY A 229 7.15 -6.57 -21.74
CA GLY A 229 7.52 -7.99 -21.85
C GLY A 229 8.47 -8.31 -23.01
N SER A 230 8.67 -7.37 -23.94
CA SER A 230 9.63 -7.45 -25.06
C SER A 230 10.99 -6.90 -24.68
#